data_AF-A0A6N2VLF7-F1
#
_entry.id   AF-A0A6N2VLF7-F1
#
_cell.length_a   1.000
_cell.length_b   1.000
_cell.length_c   1.000
_cell.angle_alpha   90.00
_cell.angle_beta   90.00
_cell.angle_gamma   90.00
#
_symmetry.space_group_name_H-M   'P 1'
#
loop_
_entity.id
_entity.type
_entity.pdbx_description
1 polymer ?
#
loop_
_entity_poly.entity_id
_entity_poly.type
_entity_poly.pdbx_seq_one_letter_code
_entity_poly.pdbx_strand_id
1 'polypeptide(L)'
;MNGTGQMICLKPMMRQPLYFLREWSVFMIYRTKNELEKTPIEGCMGGNGTVWMEKLLTGQEEMMGKGRAYVRHTLNPGVSIGIHTHEGEMETMVIVRGKAVHTINGQKQYLEEGDIIAAQPGDSHGIAQTGDEPLVLIAQVLFA
;
A
#
# COMPACT_ATOMS: atom_id res chain seq x y z
N MET A 1 -58.43 15.64 56.37
CA MET A 1 -57.79 15.58 57.70
C MET A 1 -56.98 14.30 57.73
N ASN A 2 -55.64 14.21 57.74
CA ASN A 2 -54.47 15.08 57.95
C ASN A 2 -53.36 14.44 57.08
N GLY A 3 -52.43 15.07 56.35
CA GLY A 3 -51.71 16.31 56.59
C GLY A 3 -50.38 16.01 57.30
N THR A 4 -49.29 15.79 56.54
CA THR A 4 -47.92 16.31 56.81
C THR A 4 -46.95 15.81 55.72
N GLY A 5 -46.52 16.72 54.85
CA GLY A 5 -45.28 16.56 54.10
C GLY A 5 -44.11 17.08 54.93
N GLN A 6 -42.93 16.52 54.74
CA GLN A 6 -41.70 17.21 55.08
C GLN A 6 -40.58 16.84 54.10
N MET A 7 -39.94 17.89 53.61
CA MET A 7 -38.82 17.90 52.68
C MET A 7 -37.60 17.17 53.24
N ILE A 8 -36.88 16.46 52.39
CA ILE A 8 -35.48 16.09 52.63
C ILE A 8 -34.64 16.37 51.38
N CYS A 9 -33.99 17.53 51.44
CA CYS A 9 -32.62 17.86 51.02
C CYS A 9 -32.06 17.19 49.75
N LEU A 10 -32.11 17.91 48.63
CA LEU A 10 -31.24 17.68 47.46
C LEU A 10 -29.89 18.41 47.66
N LYS A 11 -28.78 17.65 47.77
CA LYS A 11 -27.38 18.09 47.60
C LYS A 11 -26.51 16.86 47.19
N PRO A 12 -25.33 17.01 46.56
CA PRO A 12 -25.15 17.29 45.14
C PRO A 12 -24.32 16.20 44.41
N MET A 13 -24.43 16.22 43.08
CA MET A 13 -23.52 15.74 42.03
C MET A 13 -22.14 15.19 42.46
N MET A 14 -21.87 13.90 42.15
CA MET A 14 -20.57 13.24 41.87
C MET A 14 -20.78 11.70 42.01
N ARG A 15 -20.41 10.77 41.13
CA ARG A 15 -19.49 10.69 39.98
C ARG A 15 -20.07 9.69 38.97
N GLN A 16 -19.77 9.92 37.69
CA GLN A 16 -20.13 9.09 36.55
C GLN A 16 -19.67 7.63 36.72
N PRO A 17 -20.45 6.61 36.29
CA PRO A 17 -19.89 5.31 35.97
C PRO A 17 -19.53 5.27 34.48
N LEU A 18 -18.21 5.27 34.26
CA LEU A 18 -17.49 4.77 33.08
C LEU A 18 -18.28 4.81 31.76
N TYR A 19 -18.09 5.90 31.02
CA TYR A 19 -18.01 5.79 29.57
C TYR A 19 -17.10 4.60 29.25
N PHE A 20 -17.62 3.62 28.53
CA PHE A 20 -16.81 2.62 27.85
C PHE A 20 -16.05 3.31 26.72
N LEU A 21 -15.13 4.21 27.09
CA LEU A 21 -14.06 4.71 26.24
C LEU A 21 -13.11 3.54 26.08
N ARG A 22 -13.42 2.64 25.14
CA ARG A 22 -12.34 1.92 24.48
C ARG A 22 -11.47 3.02 23.88
N GLU A 23 -10.29 3.20 24.46
CA GLU A 23 -9.24 3.97 23.84
C GLU A 23 -8.99 3.37 22.46
N TRP A 24 -9.50 4.02 21.43
CA TRP A 24 -9.02 3.86 20.06
C TRP A 24 -7.63 4.49 20.02
N SER A 25 -6.68 3.81 20.67
CA SER A 25 -5.27 4.08 20.51
C SER A 25 -4.98 4.00 19.00
N VAL A 26 -4.33 5.02 18.50
CA VAL A 26 -4.21 5.36 17.07
C VAL A 26 -3.51 4.23 16.30
N PHE A 27 -4.26 3.37 15.62
CA PHE A 27 -3.76 2.35 14.67
C PHE A 27 -3.55 2.92 13.26
N MET A 28 -3.18 4.20 13.14
CA MET A 28 -2.90 4.81 11.83
C MET A 28 -1.40 4.73 11.54
N ILE A 29 -1.04 4.02 10.47
CA ILE A 29 0.34 4.00 9.97
C ILE A 29 0.58 5.32 9.24
N TYR A 30 1.45 6.16 9.82
CA TYR A 30 1.93 7.39 9.21
C TYR A 30 3.45 7.31 9.06
N ARG A 31 3.94 7.51 7.83
CA ARG A 31 5.37 7.60 7.50
C ARG A 31 5.58 8.69 6.47
N THR A 32 6.58 9.51 6.69
CA THR A 32 7.11 10.45 5.71
C THR A 32 8.00 9.70 4.72
N LYS A 33 8.20 10.28 3.54
CA LYS A 33 9.06 9.70 2.50
C LYS A 33 10.49 9.41 2.99
N ASN A 34 11.03 10.26 3.87
CA ASN A 34 12.41 10.15 4.33
C ASN A 34 12.61 9.03 5.38
N GLU A 35 11.52 8.52 5.95
CA GLU A 35 11.55 7.38 6.88
C GLU A 35 11.48 6.03 6.15
N LEU A 36 11.19 6.04 4.85
CA LEU A 36 11.13 4.82 4.05
C LEU A 36 12.53 4.36 3.68
N GLU A 37 12.86 3.12 4.04
CA GLU A 37 14.10 2.49 3.61
C GLU A 37 14.05 2.28 2.09
N LYS A 38 15.12 2.70 1.41
CA LYS A 38 15.31 2.52 -0.02
C LYS A 38 16.32 1.39 -0.25
N THR A 39 15.83 0.26 -0.74
CA THR A 39 16.62 -0.94 -0.98
C THR A 39 16.88 -1.13 -2.49
N PRO A 40 18.13 -1.31 -2.94
CA PRO A 40 18.42 -1.65 -4.32
C PRO A 40 18.12 -3.13 -4.60
N ILE A 41 17.57 -3.42 -5.78
CA ILE A 41 17.35 -4.77 -6.30
C ILE A 41 17.97 -4.83 -7.69
N GLU A 42 19.20 -5.37 -7.77
CA GLU A 42 19.88 -5.59 -9.04
C GLU A 42 19.25 -6.78 -9.78
N GLY A 43 18.98 -6.61 -11.07
CA GLY A 43 18.44 -7.68 -11.90
C GLY A 43 17.06 -8.16 -11.43
N CYS A 44 16.20 -7.24 -10.99
CA CYS A 44 14.89 -7.57 -10.40
C CYS A 44 14.07 -8.46 -11.36
N MET A 45 13.75 -9.68 -10.91
CA MET A 45 13.09 -10.72 -11.71
C MET A 45 13.79 -11.03 -13.04
N GLY A 46 15.11 -10.88 -13.11
CA GLY A 46 15.89 -11.06 -14.34
C GLY A 46 15.82 -9.88 -15.31
N GLY A 47 15.29 -8.73 -14.87
CA GLY A 47 15.31 -7.48 -15.63
C GLY A 47 16.68 -6.81 -15.69
N ASN A 48 16.76 -5.67 -16.35
CA ASN A 48 18.00 -4.92 -16.53
C ASN A 48 18.21 -3.89 -15.41
N GLY A 49 19.45 -3.78 -14.94
CA GLY A 49 19.88 -2.75 -13.99
C GLY A 49 19.24 -2.85 -12.61
N THR A 50 19.25 -1.73 -11.89
CA THR A 50 18.81 -1.67 -10.49
C THR A 50 17.42 -1.05 -10.36
N VAL A 51 16.49 -1.80 -9.79
CA VAL A 51 15.22 -1.27 -9.27
C VAL A 51 15.46 -0.75 -7.87
N TRP A 52 15.06 0.49 -7.59
CA TRP A 52 15.06 1.00 -6.23
C TRP A 52 13.69 0.84 -5.60
N MET A 53 13.60 0.07 -4.53
CA MET A 53 12.34 -0.24 -3.84
C MET A 53 12.24 0.46 -2.49
N GLU A 54 11.07 1.03 -2.22
CA GLU A 54 10.68 1.57 -0.92
C GLU A 54 9.40 0.86 -0.47
N LYS A 55 9.41 0.21 0.71
CA LYS A 55 8.22 -0.46 1.25
C LYS A 55 7.27 0.58 1.84
N LEU A 56 6.05 0.68 1.31
CA LEU A 56 5.02 1.58 1.82
C LEU A 56 4.32 0.97 3.04
N LEU A 57 4.04 -0.33 2.97
CA LEU A 57 3.67 -1.18 4.10
C LEU A 57 4.67 -2.32 4.25
N THR A 58 4.91 -2.72 5.50
CA THR A 58 5.95 -3.68 5.88
C THR A 58 5.32 -5.01 6.25
N GLY A 59 5.54 -6.00 5.38
CA GLY A 59 5.11 -7.37 5.62
C GLY A 59 3.59 -7.55 5.58
N GLN A 60 3.15 -8.78 5.85
CA GLN A 60 1.74 -9.14 5.76
C GLN A 60 0.91 -8.54 6.91
N GLU A 61 1.53 -8.30 8.07
CA GLU A 61 0.83 -7.76 9.24
C GLU A 61 0.23 -6.37 8.96
N GLU A 62 1.04 -5.45 8.42
CA GLU A 62 0.57 -4.12 8.02
C GLU A 62 -0.42 -4.17 6.84
N MET A 63 -0.42 -5.27 6.09
CA MET A 63 -1.37 -5.55 5.01
C MET A 63 -2.54 -6.44 5.46
N MET A 64 -2.73 -6.64 6.77
CA MET A 64 -3.82 -7.44 7.36
C MET A 64 -3.92 -8.89 6.80
N GLY A 65 -2.80 -9.48 6.41
CA GLY A 65 -2.74 -10.81 5.81
C GLY A 65 -3.39 -10.89 4.42
N LYS A 66 -3.60 -9.76 3.73
CA LYS A 66 -4.26 -9.70 2.41
C LYS A 66 -3.30 -9.56 1.24
N GLY A 67 -2.02 -9.40 1.51
CA GLY A 67 -1.00 -9.28 0.48
C GLY A 67 0.40 -9.35 1.07
N ARG A 68 1.39 -9.37 0.18
CA ARG A 68 2.81 -9.50 0.57
C ARG A 68 3.68 -8.33 0.17
N ALA A 69 3.17 -7.42 -0.67
CA ALA A 69 3.93 -6.26 -1.11
C ALA A 69 3.00 -5.06 -1.31
N TYR A 70 3.39 -3.92 -0.75
CA TYR A 70 2.91 -2.61 -1.17
C TYR A 70 4.10 -1.67 -1.18
N VAL A 71 4.60 -1.36 -2.37
CA VAL A 71 5.93 -0.79 -2.57
C VAL A 71 5.91 0.31 -3.61
N ARG A 72 6.82 1.27 -3.47
CA ARG A 72 7.18 2.22 -4.52
C ARG A 72 8.46 1.74 -5.19
N HIS A 73 8.43 1.61 -6.51
CA HIS A 73 9.60 1.34 -7.33
C HIS A 73 10.02 2.60 -8.09
N THR A 74 11.34 2.82 -8.16
CA THR A 74 11.95 3.80 -9.06
C THR A 74 12.91 3.09 -10.01
N LEU A 75 12.67 3.25 -11.31
CA LEU A 75 13.47 2.68 -12.39
C LEU A 75 14.08 3.83 -13.19
N ASN A 76 15.42 3.90 -13.24
CA ASN A 76 16.13 4.88 -14.06
C ASN A 76 16.07 4.52 -15.56
N PRO A 77 16.47 5.43 -16.47
CA PRO A 77 16.58 5.14 -17.89
C PRO A 77 17.23 3.78 -18.20
N GLY A 78 16.52 2.92 -18.93
CA GLY A 78 16.98 1.59 -19.35
C GLY A 78 16.79 0.46 -18.34
N VAL A 79 16.28 0.74 -17.13
CA VAL A 79 16.00 -0.28 -16.10
C VAL A 79 14.68 -1.00 -16.38
N SER A 80 14.60 -2.30 -16.06
CA SER A 80 13.37 -3.08 -16.15
C SER A 80 13.21 -4.07 -14.98
N ILE A 81 11.97 -4.45 -14.74
CA ILE A 81 11.59 -5.65 -13.98
C ILE A 81 11.30 -6.75 -15.01
N GLY A 82 11.97 -7.89 -14.87
CA GLY A 82 11.84 -9.00 -15.82
C GLY A 82 10.48 -9.69 -15.78
N ILE A 83 10.24 -10.54 -16.78
CA ILE A 83 8.97 -11.27 -16.91
C ILE A 83 8.87 -12.33 -15.81
N HIS A 84 7.78 -12.29 -15.04
CA HIS A 84 7.50 -13.24 -13.97
C HIS A 84 5.99 -13.50 -13.85
N THR A 85 5.62 -14.58 -13.16
CA THR A 85 4.23 -15.01 -12.99
C THR A 85 3.81 -14.92 -11.53
N HIS A 86 2.57 -14.51 -11.31
CA HIS A 86 1.93 -14.51 -10.00
C HIS A 86 0.94 -15.66 -9.88
N GLU A 87 1.25 -16.68 -9.07
CA GLU A 87 0.36 -17.83 -8.84
C GLU A 87 -0.44 -17.63 -7.54
N GLY A 88 -1.77 -17.66 -7.62
CA GLY A 88 -2.65 -17.47 -6.45
C GLY A 88 -2.65 -16.04 -5.86
N GLU A 89 -2.12 -15.08 -6.59
CA GLU A 89 -2.05 -13.66 -6.20
C GLU A 89 -2.22 -12.77 -7.44
N MET A 90 -2.70 -11.55 -7.23
CA MET A 90 -2.76 -10.51 -8.27
C MET A 90 -1.71 -9.43 -7.97
N GLU A 91 -1.22 -8.76 -9.00
CA GLU A 91 -0.39 -7.57 -8.86
C GLU A 91 -1.02 -6.37 -9.59
N THR A 92 -1.21 -5.27 -8.86
CA THR A 92 -1.57 -3.98 -9.47
C THR A 92 -0.39 -3.06 -9.49
N MET A 93 -0.22 -2.31 -10.58
CA MET A 93 0.75 -1.21 -10.64
C MET A 93 0.07 0.07 -11.10
N VAL A 94 0.37 1.18 -10.42
CA VAL A 94 -0.03 2.53 -10.83
C VAL A 94 1.21 3.33 -11.19
N ILE A 95 1.22 3.94 -12.37
CA ILE A 95 2.32 4.79 -12.81
C ILE A 95 2.17 6.17 -12.16
N VAL A 96 3.12 6.52 -11.31
CA VAL A 96 3.14 7.80 -10.59
C VAL A 96 3.90 8.87 -11.37
N ARG A 97 4.89 8.48 -12.18
CA ARG A 97 5.70 9.38 -13.01
C ARG A 97 6.40 8.60 -14.11
N GLY A 98 6.58 9.23 -15.26
CA GLY A 98 7.39 8.70 -16.36
C GLY A 98 6.58 7.81 -17.30
N LYS A 99 7.28 7.04 -18.13
CA LYS A 99 6.68 6.19 -19.15
C LYS A 99 7.22 4.77 -19.06
N ALA A 100 6.39 3.80 -19.41
CA ALA A 100 6.75 2.40 -19.36
C ALA A 100 6.22 1.62 -20.55
N VAL A 101 6.89 0.51 -20.85
CA VAL A 101 6.32 -0.58 -21.63
C VAL A 101 6.09 -1.75 -20.68
N HIS A 102 4.82 -2.09 -20.48
CA HIS A 102 4.40 -3.27 -19.77
C HIS A 102 4.20 -4.41 -20.79
N THR A 103 4.71 -5.59 -20.48
CA THR A 103 4.48 -6.79 -21.29
C THR A 103 3.68 -7.77 -20.45
N ILE A 104 2.51 -8.17 -20.92
CA ILE A 104 1.57 -9.06 -20.25
C ILE A 104 1.15 -10.16 -21.21
N ASN A 105 1.39 -11.43 -20.87
CA ASN A 105 1.03 -12.59 -21.69
C ASN A 105 1.46 -12.46 -23.17
N GLY A 106 2.66 -11.91 -23.39
CA GLY A 106 3.24 -11.68 -24.71
C GLY A 106 2.75 -10.43 -25.44
N GLN A 107 1.79 -9.68 -24.89
CA GLN A 107 1.29 -8.42 -25.45
C GLN A 107 1.94 -7.22 -24.79
N LYS A 108 2.17 -6.15 -25.56
CA LYS A 108 2.76 -4.90 -25.05
C LYS A 108 1.67 -3.85 -24.82
N GLN A 109 1.79 -3.16 -23.69
CA GLN A 109 0.99 -2.01 -23.30
C GLN A 109 1.96 -0.85 -23.01
N TYR A 110 1.66 0.32 -23.54
CA TYR A 110 2.42 1.54 -23.27
C TYR A 110 1.69 2.30 -22.19
N LEU A 111 2.39 2.60 -21.10
CA LEU A 111 1.81 3.24 -19.93
C LEU A 111 2.46 4.60 -19.69
N GLU A 112 1.66 5.55 -19.25
CA GLU A 112 2.08 6.88 -18.82
C GLU A 112 1.52 7.22 -17.43
N GLU A 113 1.86 8.40 -16.92
CA GLU A 113 1.45 8.85 -15.60
C GLU A 113 -0.07 8.81 -15.42
N GLY A 114 -0.53 8.17 -14.33
CA GLY A 114 -1.94 7.97 -14.02
C GLY A 114 -2.51 6.62 -14.49
N ASP A 115 -1.84 5.91 -15.40
CA ASP A 115 -2.29 4.60 -15.85
C ASP A 115 -2.13 3.53 -14.76
N ILE A 116 -3.00 2.52 -14.83
CA ILE A 116 -3.04 1.37 -13.94
C ILE A 116 -3.08 0.07 -14.72
N ILE A 117 -2.38 -0.94 -14.23
CA ILE A 117 -2.52 -2.35 -14.64
C ILE A 117 -2.91 -3.21 -13.43
N ALA A 118 -3.53 -4.35 -13.72
CA ALA A 118 -3.85 -5.38 -12.75
C ALA A 118 -3.64 -6.76 -13.41
N ALA A 119 -2.48 -7.37 -13.16
CA ALA A 119 -2.20 -8.74 -13.59
C ALA A 119 -2.93 -9.72 -12.65
N GLN A 120 -3.73 -10.61 -13.23
CA GLN A 120 -4.52 -11.59 -12.50
C GLN A 120 -3.69 -12.83 -12.15
N PRO A 121 -4.16 -13.68 -11.22
CA PRO A 121 -3.50 -14.95 -10.94
C PRO A 121 -3.30 -15.78 -12.22
N GLY A 122 -2.06 -16.24 -12.43
CA GLY A 122 -1.62 -16.99 -13.61
C GLY A 122 -1.09 -16.13 -14.75
N ASP A 123 -1.24 -14.81 -14.71
CA ASP A 123 -0.66 -13.93 -15.71
C ASP A 123 0.86 -13.82 -15.57
N SER A 124 1.56 -13.80 -16.71
CA SER A 124 2.99 -13.50 -16.78
C SER A 124 3.22 -12.07 -17.26
N HIS A 125 3.99 -11.30 -16.50
CA HIS A 125 4.20 -9.89 -16.80
C HIS A 125 5.57 -9.33 -16.44
N GLY A 126 5.91 -8.18 -17.00
CA GLY A 126 7.07 -7.38 -16.63
C GLY A 126 6.98 -5.98 -17.19
N ILE A 127 7.84 -5.09 -16.70
CA ILE A 127 7.75 -3.66 -17.02
C ILE A 127 9.14 -3.06 -17.23
N ALA A 128 9.28 -2.30 -18.30
CA ALA A 128 10.50 -1.58 -18.62
C ALA A 128 10.25 -0.08 -18.64
N GLN A 129 11.14 0.69 -18.01
CA GLN A 129 11.15 2.14 -18.15
C GLN A 129 11.41 2.50 -19.62
N THR A 130 10.78 3.58 -20.10
CA THR A 130 11.08 4.15 -21.42
C THR A 130 11.20 5.67 -21.37
N GLY A 131 11.94 6.23 -22.33
CA GLY A 131 12.25 7.65 -22.40
C GLY A 131 13.44 8.04 -21.51
N ASP A 132 13.59 9.34 -21.28
CA ASP A 132 14.81 9.90 -20.65
C ASP A 132 14.64 10.19 -19.15
N GLU A 133 13.43 10.01 -18.62
CA GLU A 133 13.08 10.32 -17.23
C GLU A 133 12.84 9.05 -16.41
N PRO A 134 13.20 9.02 -15.11
CA PRO A 134 12.88 7.90 -14.25
C PRO A 134 11.38 7.57 -14.21
N LEU A 135 11.08 6.29 -14.30
CA LEU A 135 9.77 5.70 -14.03
C LEU A 135 9.60 5.53 -12.52
N VAL A 136 8.47 6.02 -11.99
CA VAL A 136 8.05 5.77 -10.60
C VAL A 136 6.70 5.09 -10.66
N LEU A 137 6.57 3.95 -9.98
CA LEU A 137 5.30 3.23 -9.88
C LEU A 137 5.06 2.76 -8.46
N ILE A 138 3.80 2.58 -8.11
CA ILE A 138 3.39 1.85 -6.91
C ILE A 138 2.94 0.46 -7.33
N ALA A 139 3.53 -0.58 -6.76
CA ALA A 139 3.13 -1.96 -6.97
C ALA A 139 2.50 -2.52 -5.70
N GLN A 140 1.43 -3.30 -5.86
CA GLN A 140 0.74 -3.98 -4.78
C GLN A 140 0.45 -5.42 -5.18
N VAL A 141 0.91 -6.37 -4.36
CA VAL A 141 0.62 -7.80 -4.53
C VAL A 141 -0.38 -8.24 -3.47
N LEU A 142 -1.54 -8.71 -3.92
CA LEU A 142 -2.66 -9.16 -3.10
C LEU A 142 -2.91 -10.64 -3.29
N PHE A 143 -3.18 -11.34 -2.19
CA PHE A 143 -3.58 -12.75 -2.24
C PHE A 143 -5.00 -12.88 -2.77
N ALA A 144 -5.25 -13.93 -3.56
CA ALA A 144 -6.58 -14.29 -4.03
C ALA A 144 -7.48 -14.86 -2.92
#